data_AF-A0A354X7Z1-F1
#
_entry.id   AF-A0A354X7Z1-F1
#
_cell.length_a   1.000
_cell.length_b   1.000
_cell.length_c   1.000
_cell.angle_alpha   90.00
_cell.angle_beta   90.00
_cell.angle_gamma   90.00
#
_symmetry.space_group_name_H-M   'P 1'
#
loop_
_entity.id
_entity.type
_entity.pdbx_description
1 polymer ?
#
loop_
_entity_poly.entity_id
_entity_poly.type
_entity_poly.pdbx_seq_one_letter_code
_entity_poly.pdbx_strand_id
1 'polypeptide(L)'
;SMIYGLRGPNYATVSACASSTNAIVDAFNLIRLGKANAIVTGGAEATISPSAVGGFNAMHALSTRNDEPETASRPFSASRDGFVMGEGSAALILEELDHAIARGATIYAEIAGGGMSADAY
;
A
#
# COMPACT_ATOMS: atom_id res chain seq x y z
N SER A 1 -13.55 10.94 6.62
CA SER A 1 -13.74 11.29 5.19
C SER A 1 -14.92 12.22 5.04
N MET A 2 -14.75 13.34 4.33
CA MET A 2 -15.83 14.32 4.09
C MET A 2 -16.93 13.77 3.17
N ILE A 3 -16.57 12.96 2.17
CA ILE A 3 -17.51 12.40 1.18
C ILE A 3 -18.46 11.38 1.82
N TYR A 4 -17.93 10.54 2.72
CA TYR A 4 -18.68 9.43 3.34
C TYR A 4 -19.07 9.69 4.79
N GLY A 5 -18.82 10.90 5.32
CA GLY A 5 -19.13 11.25 6.71
C GLY A 5 -18.40 10.41 7.78
N LEU A 6 -17.28 9.74 7.44
CA LEU A 6 -16.53 8.91 8.37
C LEU A 6 -15.80 9.78 9.41
N ARG A 7 -16.04 9.51 10.70
CA ARG A 7 -15.55 10.29 11.86
C ARG A 7 -14.61 9.55 12.80
N GLY A 8 -14.23 8.31 12.46
CA GLY A 8 -13.20 7.55 13.20
C GLY A 8 -11.79 8.09 12.97
N PRO A 9 -10.74 7.36 13.41
CA PRO A 9 -9.34 7.70 13.13
C PRO A 9 -9.10 8.03 11.66
N ASN A 10 -8.41 9.15 11.38
CA ASN A 10 -8.21 9.65 10.03
C ASN A 10 -6.83 10.29 9.88
N TYR A 11 -5.93 9.64 9.16
CA TYR A 11 -4.57 10.08 8.87
C TYR A 11 -4.01 9.29 7.68
N ALA A 12 -2.81 9.65 7.23
CA ALA A 12 -2.09 8.94 6.18
C ALA A 12 -0.70 8.54 6.69
N THR A 13 -0.29 7.30 6.42
CA THR A 13 1.05 6.80 6.68
C THR A 13 1.93 7.05 5.46
N VAL A 14 3.17 7.51 5.69
CA VAL A 14 4.15 7.74 4.64
C VAL A 14 5.46 7.07 5.04
N SER A 15 5.75 5.94 4.41
CA SER A 15 6.96 5.13 4.59
C SER A 15 7.51 4.65 3.23
N ALA A 16 7.52 5.55 2.24
CA ALA A 16 7.91 5.26 0.85
C ALA A 16 7.14 4.05 0.28
N CYS A 17 7.82 3.08 -0.34
CA CYS A 17 7.18 1.92 -0.97
C CYS A 17 6.35 1.05 0.00
N ALA A 18 6.56 1.16 1.31
CA ALA A 18 5.83 0.40 2.32
C ALA A 18 4.56 1.11 2.84
N SER A 19 4.27 2.34 2.37
CA SER A 19 3.24 3.21 2.95
C SER A 19 1.86 2.55 3.10
N SER A 20 1.39 1.85 2.08
CA SER A 20 0.09 1.16 2.10
C SER A 20 0.08 -0.07 3.01
N THR A 21 1.19 -0.81 3.09
CA THR A 21 1.32 -1.93 4.01
C THR A 21 1.31 -1.44 5.45
N ASN A 22 2.03 -0.36 5.76
CA ASN A 22 1.97 0.30 7.06
C ASN A 22 0.55 0.79 7.38
N ALA A 23 -0.16 1.39 6.42
CA ALA A 23 -1.56 1.81 6.61
C ALA A 23 -2.48 0.64 6.99
N ILE A 24 -2.27 -0.53 6.37
CA ILE A 24 -3.05 -1.75 6.65
C ILE A 24 -2.75 -2.26 8.06
N VAL A 25 -1.48 -2.31 8.47
CA VAL A 25 -1.07 -2.75 9.82
C VAL A 25 -1.60 -1.81 10.89
N ASP A 26 -1.56 -0.51 10.63
CA ASP A 26 -2.13 0.52 11.51
C ASP A 26 -3.65 0.36 11.68
N ALA A 27 -4.38 0.21 10.58
CA ALA A 27 -5.83 -0.03 10.60
C ALA A 27 -6.17 -1.32 11.37
N PHE A 28 -5.44 -2.40 11.12
CA PHE A 28 -5.54 -3.65 11.88
C PHE A 28 -5.34 -3.41 13.38
N ASN A 29 -4.29 -2.69 13.78
CA ASN A 29 -4.01 -2.41 15.19
C ASN A 29 -5.09 -1.53 15.84
N LEU A 30 -5.61 -0.53 15.13
CA LEU A 30 -6.67 0.33 15.65
C LEU A 30 -7.96 -0.45 15.90
N ILE A 31 -8.33 -1.36 15.00
CA ILE A 31 -9.49 -2.25 15.20
C ILE A 31 -9.21 -3.21 16.37
N ARG A 32 -8.05 -3.88 16.38
CA ARG A 32 -7.61 -4.79 17.45
C ARG A 32 -7.61 -4.14 18.84
N LEU A 33 -7.30 -2.84 18.91
CA LEU A 33 -7.28 -2.06 20.15
C LEU A 33 -8.63 -1.42 20.50
N GLY A 34 -9.71 -1.77 19.78
CA GLY A 34 -11.06 -1.26 20.02
C GLY A 34 -11.23 0.23 19.73
N LYS A 35 -10.40 0.82 18.86
CA LYS A 35 -10.46 2.24 18.50
C LYS A 35 -11.38 2.53 17.32
N ALA A 36 -11.75 1.49 16.56
CA ALA A 36 -12.74 1.56 15.49
C ALA A 36 -13.31 0.16 15.21
N ASN A 37 -14.54 0.10 14.70
CA ASN A 37 -15.14 -1.17 14.25
C ASN A 37 -14.82 -1.47 12.79
N ALA A 38 -14.66 -0.44 11.96
CA ALA A 38 -14.33 -0.57 10.55
C ALA A 38 -13.43 0.59 10.11
N ILE A 39 -12.44 0.29 9.26
CA ILE A 39 -11.49 1.27 8.72
C ILE A 39 -11.32 1.03 7.21
N VAL A 40 -11.39 2.12 6.44
CA VAL A 40 -10.92 2.14 5.05
C VAL A 40 -9.41 2.35 5.08
N THR A 41 -8.64 1.42 4.54
CA THR A 41 -7.17 1.50 4.49
C THR A 41 -6.68 1.15 3.09
N GLY A 42 -5.45 1.53 2.73
CA GLY A 42 -4.89 1.29 1.40
C GLY A 42 -3.84 2.30 1.01
N GLY A 43 -3.75 2.57 -0.29
CA GLY A 43 -2.80 3.55 -0.85
C GLY A 43 -3.18 3.96 -2.26
N ALA A 44 -2.68 5.12 -2.66
CA ALA A 44 -2.78 5.63 -4.02
C ALA A 44 -1.46 6.31 -4.37
N GLU A 45 -1.04 6.14 -5.62
CA GLU A 45 0.16 6.77 -6.16
C GLU A 45 -0.07 7.17 -7.61
N ALA A 46 0.42 8.35 -8.00
CA ALA A 46 0.29 8.90 -9.35
C ALA A 46 1.60 9.61 -9.73
N THR A 47 2.66 8.81 -9.82
CA THR A 47 4.05 9.31 -9.95
C THR A 47 4.57 9.34 -11.37
N ILE A 48 3.77 8.97 -12.39
CA ILE A 48 4.22 9.01 -13.78
C ILE A 48 4.23 10.46 -14.28
N SER A 49 5.29 11.18 -13.91
CA SER A 49 5.54 12.58 -14.27
C SER A 49 7.01 12.78 -14.66
N PRO A 50 7.34 13.79 -15.49
CA PRO A 50 8.72 14.04 -15.91
C PRO A 50 9.70 14.23 -14.75
N SER A 51 9.27 14.89 -13.66
CA SER A 51 10.10 15.13 -12.48
C SER A 51 10.39 13.84 -11.72
N ALA A 52 9.37 13.01 -11.48
CA ALA A 52 9.55 11.75 -10.76
C ALA A 52 10.36 10.74 -11.58
N VAL A 53 10.01 10.54 -12.86
CA VAL A 53 10.77 9.65 -13.76
C VAL A 53 12.21 10.13 -13.88
N GLY A 54 12.44 11.43 -14.08
CA GLY A 54 13.78 12.02 -14.14
C GLY A 54 14.57 11.82 -12.85
N GLY A 55 13.94 12.03 -11.69
CA GLY A 55 14.56 11.84 -10.38
C GLY A 55 14.98 10.39 -10.13
N PHE A 56 14.09 9.43 -10.36
CA PHE A 56 14.42 8.01 -10.19
C PHE A 56 15.44 7.51 -11.22
N ASN A 57 15.40 8.02 -12.45
CA ASN A 57 16.40 7.70 -13.47
C ASN A 57 17.80 8.26 -13.10
N ALA A 58 17.87 9.47 -12.54
CA ALA A 58 19.12 10.06 -12.06
C ALA A 58 19.75 9.28 -10.90
N MET A 59 18.94 8.57 -10.10
CA MET A 59 19.41 7.63 -9.08
C MET A 59 19.76 6.24 -9.64
N HIS A 60 19.64 6.03 -10.95
CA HIS A 60 19.79 4.72 -11.61
C HIS A 60 18.86 3.63 -11.04
N ALA A 61 17.68 4.02 -10.57
CA ALA A 61 16.73 3.09 -9.95
C ALA A 61 15.76 2.44 -10.96
N LEU A 62 15.54 3.09 -12.11
CA LEU A 62 14.62 2.61 -13.16
C LEU A 62 15.33 1.68 -14.13
N SER A 63 14.57 0.70 -14.64
CA SER A 63 15.01 -0.05 -15.82
C SER A 63 15.17 0.88 -17.02
N THR A 64 16.20 0.63 -17.83
CA THR A 64 16.49 1.40 -19.06
C THR A 64 16.30 0.58 -20.33
N ARG A 65 15.67 -0.60 -20.21
CA ARG A 65 15.31 -1.50 -21.32
C ARG A 65 14.13 -0.97 -22.13
N ASN A 66 14.39 0.12 -22.85
CA ASN A 66 13.41 0.82 -23.68
C ASN A 66 13.09 0.07 -24.99
N ASP A 67 13.94 -0.87 -25.39
CA ASP A 67 13.82 -1.72 -26.57
C ASP A 67 12.85 -2.90 -26.39
N GLU A 68 12.67 -3.38 -25.16
CA GLU A 68 11.77 -4.49 -24.81
C GLU A 68 10.95 -4.20 -23.51
N PRO A 69 10.17 -3.10 -23.46
CA PRO A 69 9.56 -2.60 -22.23
C PRO A 69 8.59 -3.59 -21.55
N GLU A 70 7.91 -4.45 -22.32
CA GLU A 70 6.99 -5.47 -21.81
C GLU A 70 7.69 -6.51 -20.93
N THR A 71 9.01 -6.63 -21.05
CA THR A 71 9.82 -7.59 -20.31
C THR A 71 10.79 -6.91 -19.32
N ALA A 72 10.75 -5.58 -19.20
CA ALA A 72 11.66 -4.81 -18.37
C ALA A 72 11.50 -5.14 -16.86
N SER A 73 10.27 -5.29 -16.38
CA SER A 73 10.00 -5.74 -15.00
C SER A 73 10.24 -7.24 -14.88
N ARG A 74 11.43 -7.63 -14.41
CA ARG A 74 11.86 -9.03 -14.27
C ARG A 74 12.46 -9.34 -12.89
N PRO A 75 11.65 -9.32 -11.81
CA PRO A 75 12.12 -9.62 -10.45
C PRO A 75 12.96 -10.90 -10.39
N PHE A 76 14.04 -10.86 -9.61
CA PHE A 76 14.98 -11.98 -9.37
C PHE A 76 15.77 -12.50 -10.59
N SER A 77 15.53 -12.01 -11.81
CA SER A 77 16.34 -12.34 -12.99
C SER A 77 17.77 -11.82 -12.83
N ALA A 78 18.76 -12.58 -13.32
CA ALA A 78 20.16 -12.14 -13.38
C ALA A 78 20.35 -10.91 -14.30
N SER A 79 19.42 -10.68 -15.23
CA SER A 79 19.46 -9.59 -16.20
C SER A 79 18.60 -8.37 -15.83
N ARG A 80 18.06 -8.31 -14.60
CA ARG A 80 17.30 -7.16 -14.12
C ARG A 80 18.21 -5.93 -13.96
N ASP A 81 17.71 -4.75 -14.32
CA ASP A 81 18.49 -3.50 -14.33
C ASP A 81 17.83 -2.33 -13.59
N GLY A 82 16.68 -2.55 -12.94
CA GLY A 82 15.96 -1.53 -12.19
C GLY A 82 14.48 -1.91 -12.06
N PHE A 83 13.68 -1.10 -11.37
CA PHE A 83 12.23 -1.28 -11.33
C PHE A 83 11.54 -0.56 -12.49
N VAL A 84 10.33 -1.00 -12.83
CA VAL A 84 9.44 -0.28 -13.76
C VAL A 84 8.41 0.47 -12.93
N MET A 85 8.36 1.79 -13.09
CA MET A 85 7.43 2.63 -12.33
C MET A 85 5.99 2.38 -12.79
N GLY A 86 5.09 2.28 -11.82
CA GLY A 86 3.65 2.19 -12.07
C GLY A 86 2.90 3.16 -11.18
N GLU A 87 1.65 3.40 -11.52
CA GLU A 87 0.71 4.22 -10.76
C GLU A 87 -0.62 3.47 -10.58
N GLY A 88 -1.39 3.89 -9.59
CA GLY A 88 -2.67 3.27 -9.27
C GLY A 88 -3.07 3.45 -7.81
N SER A 89 -4.18 2.84 -7.46
CA SER A 89 -4.71 2.88 -6.09
C SER A 89 -5.39 1.58 -5.73
N ALA A 90 -5.36 1.22 -4.46
CA ALA A 90 -6.14 0.13 -3.90
C ALA A 90 -6.61 0.50 -2.49
N ALA A 91 -7.81 0.03 -2.14
CA ALA A 91 -8.37 0.20 -0.81
C ALA A 91 -9.00 -1.11 -0.33
N LEU A 92 -8.95 -1.33 0.98
CA LEU A 92 -9.56 -2.43 1.71
C LEU A 92 -10.47 -1.85 2.79
N ILE A 93 -11.54 -2.58 3.08
CA ILE A 93 -12.35 -2.37 4.28
C ILE A 93 -11.91 -3.43 5.27
N LEU A 94 -11.25 -3.00 6.34
CA LEU A 94 -11.01 -3.85 7.50
C LEU A 94 -12.11 -3.63 8.51
N GLU A 95 -12.54 -4.70 9.15
CA GLU A 95 -13.65 -4.67 10.08
C GLU A 95 -13.44 -5.68 11.20
N GLU A 96 -13.91 -5.33 12.40
CA GLU A 96 -13.98 -6.23 13.54
C GLU A 96 -14.90 -7.42 13.21
N LEU A 97 -14.49 -8.63 13.58
CA LEU A 97 -15.10 -9.86 13.09
C LEU A 97 -16.55 -10.02 13.55
N ASP A 98 -16.85 -9.79 14.83
CA ASP A 98 -18.21 -9.94 15.36
C ASP A 98 -19.14 -8.88 14.75
N HIS A 99 -18.65 -7.65 14.58
CA HIS A 99 -19.34 -6.57 13.89
C HIS A 99 -19.65 -6.93 12.43
N ALA A 100 -18.67 -7.51 11.71
CA ALA A 100 -18.84 -7.96 10.33
C ALA A 100 -19.87 -9.12 10.22
N ILE A 101 -19.79 -10.10 11.12
CA ILE A 101 -20.74 -11.23 11.18
C ILE A 101 -22.15 -10.74 11.48
N ALA A 102 -22.31 -9.85 12.48
CA ALA A 102 -23.61 -9.35 12.91
C ALA A 102 -24.40 -8.66 11.77
N ARG A 103 -23.70 -8.02 10.84
CA ARG A 103 -24.32 -7.38 9.66
C ARG A 103 -24.32 -8.24 8.39
N GLY A 104 -23.86 -9.49 8.46
CA GLY A 104 -23.80 -10.41 7.32
C GLY A 104 -22.82 -9.97 6.22
N ALA A 105 -21.68 -9.39 6.59
CA ALA A 105 -20.66 -8.95 5.64
C ALA A 105 -20.04 -10.14 4.89
N THR A 106 -19.65 -9.93 3.62
CA THR A 106 -18.79 -10.88 2.90
C THR A 106 -17.37 -10.78 3.44
N ILE A 107 -16.86 -11.88 3.98
CA ILE A 107 -15.50 -11.98 4.52
C ILE A 107 -14.62 -12.67 3.48
N TYR A 108 -13.63 -11.97 2.95
CA TYR A 108 -12.68 -12.52 1.97
C TYR A 108 -11.52 -13.26 2.63
N ALA A 109 -11.00 -12.69 3.72
CA ALA A 109 -9.88 -13.21 4.47
C ALA A 109 -9.84 -12.57 5.87
N GLU A 110 -9.05 -13.17 6.76
CA GLU A 110 -8.72 -12.62 8.07
C GLU A 110 -7.25 -12.18 8.07
N ILE A 111 -6.96 -10.99 8.63
CA ILE A 111 -5.59 -10.54 8.85
C ILE A 111 -5.09 -11.12 10.18
N ALA A 112 -4.20 -12.11 10.11
CA ALA A 112 -3.63 -12.75 11.29
C ALA A 112 -2.58 -11.87 12.01
N GLY A 113 -1.98 -10.89 11.33
CA GLY A 113 -1.02 -9.98 11.92
C GLY A 113 -0.26 -9.12 10.91
N GLY A 114 0.58 -8.22 11.44
CA GLY A 114 1.47 -7.36 10.66
C GLY A 114 2.76 -7.10 11.43
N GLY A 115 3.89 -7.09 10.71
CA GLY A 115 5.22 -6.85 11.25
C GLY A 115 5.91 -5.68 10.55
N MET A 116 6.70 -4.94 11.31
CA MET A 116 7.50 -3.83 10.81
C MET A 116 8.88 -3.90 11.43
N SER A 117 9.91 -3.71 10.60
CA SER A 117 11.31 -3.60 11.03
C SER A 117 11.97 -2.46 10.29
N ALA A 118 13.11 -2.02 10.81
CA ALA A 118 14.04 -1.14 10.12
C ALA A 118 15.41 -1.79 10.18
N ASP A 119 16.17 -1.76 9.09
CA ASP A 119 17.46 -2.47 8.99
C ASP A 119 18.50 -1.96 10.00
N ALA A 120 18.31 -0.74 10.55
CA ALA A 120 19.24 -0.09 11.49
C ALA A 120 20.69 -0.04 10.96
N TYR A 121 21.70 0.01 11.84
CA TYR A 121 23.12 -0.07 11.50
C TYR A 121 23.65 -1.50 11.59
#